data_AF-A0A1H4E6B0-F1
#
_entry.id   AF-A0A1H4E6B0-F1
#
_cell.length_a   1.000
_cell.length_b   1.000
_cell.length_c   1.000
_cell.angle_alpha   90.00
_cell.angle_beta   90.00
_cell.angle_gamma   90.00
#
_symmetry.space_group_name_H-M   'P 1'
#
loop_
_entity.id
_entity.type
_entity.pdbx_description
1 polymer ?
#
loop_
_entity_poly.entity_id
_entity_poly.type
_entity_poly.pdbx_seq_one_letter_code
_entity_poly.pdbx_strand_id
1 'polypeptide(L)'
;MYRVRLFAVRHARRFEWLYGRFEAFMAACDPLFSRLGYARVERPVAFVERLTKGFLFDCRMCGQCALSSTGMSCPMNCPKQLRNGPCGGVRAGGYCEVIPEMRCVWTLAWEGAARMRNGGGIHEVAPPVDRSLEGTSSWLRASREKAAARREAREAGRTALARAYPGARASEPATAPLADEPAR
;
A
#
# COMPACT_ATOMS: atom_id res chain seq x y z
N MET A 1 14.67 0.79 18.37
CA MET A 1 13.81 0.93 17.17
C MET A 1 14.44 1.82 16.08
N TYR A 2 15.02 2.98 16.42
CA TYR A 2 15.65 3.89 15.44
C TYR A 2 16.65 3.23 14.45
N ARG A 3 17.54 2.36 14.93
CA ARG A 3 18.51 1.66 14.05
C ARG A 3 17.83 0.72 13.06
N VAL A 4 16.70 0.11 13.44
CA VAL A 4 15.96 -0.84 12.59
C VAL A 4 15.25 -0.10 11.46
N ARG A 5 14.63 1.05 11.73
CA ARG A 5 14.03 1.87 10.65
C ARG A 5 15.08 2.36 9.65
N LEU A 6 16.27 2.75 10.12
CA LEU A 6 17.37 3.14 9.23
C LEU A 6 17.87 1.95 8.40
N PHE A 7 17.94 0.76 8.99
CA PHE A 7 18.25 -0.47 8.26
C PHE A 7 17.21 -0.74 7.16
N ALA A 8 15.92 -0.56 7.46
CA ALA A 8 14.85 -0.75 6.49
C ALA A 8 14.97 0.19 5.28
N VAL A 9 15.24 1.48 5.51
CA VAL A 9 15.47 2.48 4.46
C VAL A 9 16.72 2.16 3.63
N ARG A 10 17.82 1.73 4.26
CA ARG A 10 19.05 1.34 3.55
C ARG A 10 18.83 0.12 2.64
N HIS A 11 17.91 -0.76 3.01
CA HIS A 11 17.55 -1.96 2.25
C HIS A 11 16.19 -1.81 1.54
N ALA A 12 15.77 -0.57 1.22
CA ALA A 12 14.44 -0.28 0.71
C ALA A 12 14.04 -1.14 -0.50
N ARG A 13 14.97 -1.44 -1.42
CA ARG A 13 14.72 -2.34 -2.57
C ARG A 13 14.30 -3.75 -2.17
N ARG A 14 14.95 -4.33 -1.15
CA ARG A 14 14.62 -5.68 -0.66
C ARG A 14 13.26 -5.67 0.03
N PHE A 15 13.02 -4.65 0.85
CA PHE A 15 11.74 -4.48 1.54
C PHE A 15 10.59 -4.18 0.57
N GLU A 16 10.81 -3.42 -0.49
CA GLU A 16 9.85 -3.22 -1.59
C GLU A 16 9.47 -4.55 -2.23
N TRP A 17 10.47 -5.36 -2.59
CA TRP A 17 10.22 -6.67 -3.19
C TRP A 17 9.45 -7.59 -2.24
N LEU A 18 9.85 -7.66 -0.97
CA LEU A 18 9.16 -8.45 0.06
C LEU A 18 7.73 -7.97 0.25
N TYR A 19 7.54 -6.66 0.36
CA TYR A 19 6.23 -6.04 0.56
C TYR A 19 5.32 -6.27 -0.65
N GLY A 20 5.82 -6.13 -1.87
CA GLY A 20 5.06 -6.41 -3.10
C GLY A 20 4.61 -7.87 -3.19
N ARG A 21 5.47 -8.83 -2.80
CA ARG A 21 5.09 -10.25 -2.71
C ARG A 21 4.05 -10.50 -1.64
N PHE A 22 4.23 -9.89 -0.47
CA PHE A 22 3.28 -9.99 0.63
C PHE A 22 1.90 -9.44 0.25
N GLU A 23 1.84 -8.27 -0.39
CA GLU A 23 0.58 -7.71 -0.87
C GLU A 23 -0.08 -8.59 -1.94
N ALA A 24 0.72 -9.18 -2.85
CA ALA A 24 0.20 -10.08 -3.86
C ALA A 24 -0.40 -11.36 -3.24
N PHE A 25 0.25 -11.89 -2.20
CA PHE A 25 -0.22 -13.03 -1.41
C PHE A 25 -1.52 -12.69 -0.66
N MET A 26 -1.54 -11.58 0.09
CA MET A 26 -2.73 -11.13 0.81
C MET A 26 -3.93 -10.96 -0.13
N ALA A 27 -3.73 -10.29 -1.27
CA ALA A 27 -4.79 -10.13 -2.28
C ALA A 27 -5.24 -11.45 -2.93
N ALA A 28 -4.39 -12.49 -2.94
CA ALA A 28 -4.79 -13.83 -3.37
C ALA A 28 -5.60 -14.57 -2.30
N CYS A 29 -5.36 -14.29 -1.01
CA CYS A 29 -6.14 -14.79 0.12
C CYS A 29 -7.48 -14.05 0.31
N ASP A 30 -7.78 -13.02 -0.48
CA ASP A 30 -9.01 -12.24 -0.41
C ASP A 30 -10.31 -13.07 -0.38
N PRO A 31 -10.49 -14.13 -1.20
CA PRO A 31 -11.69 -14.97 -1.14
C PRO A 31 -11.85 -15.72 0.19
N LEU A 32 -10.75 -16.02 0.88
CA LEU A 32 -10.79 -16.62 2.20
C LEU A 32 -11.19 -15.58 3.25
N PHE A 33 -10.64 -14.37 3.16
CA PHE A 33 -10.99 -13.27 4.06
C PHE A 33 -12.45 -12.85 3.91
N SER A 34 -12.99 -12.84 2.69
CA SER A 34 -14.40 -12.52 2.45
C SER A 34 -15.33 -13.59 3.02
N ARG A 35 -14.99 -14.88 2.86
CA ARG A 35 -15.76 -16.01 3.44
C ARG A 35 -15.77 -16.00 4.97
N LEU A 36 -14.63 -15.70 5.61
CA LEU A 36 -14.52 -15.59 7.08
C LEU A 36 -15.15 -14.28 7.61
N GLY A 37 -15.21 -13.25 6.78
CA GLY A 37 -15.68 -11.91 7.08
C GLY A 37 -14.56 -11.00 7.59
N TYR A 38 -14.34 -9.87 6.91
CA TYR A 38 -13.26 -8.91 7.24
C TYR A 38 -13.28 -8.45 8.69
N ALA A 39 -14.47 -8.21 9.26
CA ALA A 39 -14.61 -7.76 10.65
C ALA A 39 -13.98 -8.74 11.66
N ARG A 40 -14.01 -10.05 11.38
CA ARG A 40 -13.45 -11.08 12.27
C ARG A 40 -11.93 -11.19 12.13
N VAL A 41 -11.41 -11.05 10.91
CA VAL A 41 -9.96 -11.13 10.64
C VAL A 41 -9.23 -9.81 10.92
N GLU A 42 -9.96 -8.69 11.03
CA GLU A 42 -9.39 -7.36 11.28
C GLU A 42 -8.49 -7.32 12.51
N ARG A 43 -9.01 -7.75 13.67
CA ARG A 43 -8.29 -7.70 14.95
C ARG A 43 -6.99 -8.53 14.95
N PRO A 44 -6.99 -9.82 14.58
CA PRO A 44 -5.76 -10.61 14.58
C PRO A 44 -4.75 -10.09 13.56
N VAL A 45 -5.19 -9.69 12.36
CA VAL A 45 -4.26 -9.16 11.35
C VAL A 45 -3.69 -7.80 11.78
N ALA A 46 -4.50 -6.91 12.35
CA ALA A 46 -4.03 -5.64 12.89
C ALA A 46 -3.01 -5.83 14.02
N PHE A 47 -3.18 -6.86 14.85
CA PHE A 47 -2.21 -7.22 15.89
C PHE A 47 -0.87 -7.66 15.29
N VAL A 48 -0.89 -8.58 14.33
CA VAL A 48 0.33 -9.02 13.62
C VAL A 48 0.98 -7.84 12.90
N GLU A 49 0.18 -7.02 12.21
CA GLU A 49 0.64 -5.82 11.52
C GLU A 49 1.34 -4.84 12.47
N ARG A 50 0.77 -4.60 13.65
CA ARG A 50 1.35 -3.73 14.67
C ARG A 50 2.71 -4.25 15.14
N LEU A 51 2.83 -5.54 15.40
CA LEU A 51 4.11 -6.13 15.83
C LEU A 51 5.16 -6.05 14.72
N THR A 52 4.82 -6.51 13.52
CA THR A 52 5.75 -6.54 12.39
C THR A 52 6.16 -5.15 11.95
N LYS A 53 5.20 -4.25 11.70
CA LYS A 53 5.50 -2.89 11.23
C LYS A 53 6.03 -1.99 12.33
N GLY A 54 5.58 -2.16 13.56
CA GLY A 54 6.10 -1.44 14.72
C GLY A 54 7.58 -1.73 14.92
N PHE A 55 7.99 -3.00 14.85
CA PHE A 55 9.39 -3.39 14.98
C PHE A 55 10.26 -2.91 13.80
N LEU A 56 9.83 -3.15 12.56
CA LEU A 56 10.65 -2.89 11.37
C LEU A 56 10.72 -1.41 10.98
N PHE A 57 9.60 -0.70 11.05
CA PHE A 57 9.45 0.64 10.47
C PHE A 57 9.09 1.71 11.50
N ASP A 58 8.99 1.36 12.78
CA ASP A 58 8.49 2.26 13.84
C ASP A 58 7.09 2.79 13.47
N CYS A 59 6.23 1.89 12.97
CA CYS A 59 4.91 2.26 12.46
C CYS A 59 3.97 2.70 13.58
N ARG A 60 3.26 3.82 13.36
CA ARG A 60 2.26 4.39 14.28
C ARG A 60 0.83 3.90 14.06
N MET A 61 0.64 2.86 13.23
CA MET A 61 -0.68 2.25 13.00
C MET A 61 -1.78 3.25 12.60
N CYS A 62 -1.46 4.27 11.78
CA CYS A 62 -2.44 5.24 11.28
C CYS A 62 -3.51 4.68 10.31
N GLY A 63 -3.59 3.35 10.14
CA GLY A 63 -4.52 2.69 9.23
C GLY A 63 -4.21 2.84 7.73
N GLN A 64 -3.41 3.83 7.33
CA GLN A 64 -3.09 4.09 5.92
C GLN A 64 -1.58 3.96 5.71
N CYS A 65 -1.12 2.84 5.15
CA CYS A 65 0.30 2.61 4.88
C CYS A 65 0.78 3.48 3.71
N ALA A 66 1.96 4.09 3.83
CA ALA A 66 2.63 4.81 2.73
C ALA A 66 4.05 4.30 2.45
N LEU A 67 4.49 3.21 3.11
CA LEU A 67 5.88 2.74 3.06
C LEU A 67 6.37 2.44 1.64
N SER A 68 5.48 1.92 0.78
CA SER A 68 5.77 1.64 -0.63
C SER A 68 6.03 2.89 -1.46
N SER A 69 5.51 4.05 -1.05
CA SER A 69 5.71 5.32 -1.74
C SER A 69 6.80 6.16 -1.10
N THR A 70 7.05 5.98 0.20
CA THR A 70 7.97 6.81 1.00
C THR A 70 9.29 6.10 1.32
N GLY A 71 9.80 5.25 0.43
CA GLY A 71 11.15 4.70 0.58
C GLY A 71 11.32 3.79 1.81
N MET A 72 10.27 3.11 2.25
CA MET A 72 10.24 2.35 3.52
C MET A 72 10.45 3.19 4.78
N SER A 73 10.27 4.51 4.69
CA SER A 73 10.27 5.45 5.82
C SER A 73 8.83 5.82 6.17
N CYS A 74 8.36 5.51 7.38
CA CYS A 74 6.98 5.85 7.78
C CYS A 74 6.86 7.38 8.05
N PRO A 75 6.01 8.13 7.30
CA PRO A 75 5.87 9.58 7.49
C PRO A 75 5.32 9.97 8.87
N MET A 76 4.59 9.06 9.53
CA MET A 76 4.05 9.28 10.88
C MET A 76 5.12 9.35 11.97
N ASN A 77 6.38 9.03 11.67
CA ASN A 77 7.51 9.27 12.57
C ASN A 77 7.97 10.73 12.59
N CYS A 78 7.45 11.56 11.69
CA CYS A 78 7.70 12.99 11.71
C CYS A 78 6.99 13.59 12.95
N PRO A 79 7.67 14.42 13.77
CA PRO A 79 7.02 15.07 14.92
C PRO A 79 5.84 15.96 14.51
N LYS A 80 5.86 16.47 13.27
CA LYS A 80 4.77 17.25 12.67
C LYS A 80 3.65 16.39 12.06
N GLN A 81 3.82 15.06 12.05
CA GLN A 81 2.90 14.08 11.44
C GLN A 81 2.50 14.40 10.00
N LEU A 82 3.42 15.01 9.24
CA LEU A 82 3.19 15.43 7.86
C LEU A 82 3.18 14.23 6.92
N ARG A 83 2.05 14.05 6.23
CA ARG A 83 1.84 12.97 5.27
C ARG A 83 2.54 13.20 3.93
N ASN A 84 2.84 14.47 3.62
CA ASN A 84 3.59 14.91 2.44
C ASN A 84 4.74 15.83 2.90
N GLY A 85 5.90 15.74 2.27
CA GLY A 85 7.07 16.56 2.62
C GLY A 85 8.16 16.52 1.54
N PRO A 86 9.33 17.11 1.79
CA PRO A 86 9.77 17.71 3.06
C PRO A 86 9.06 19.04 3.40
N CYS A 87 9.14 19.44 4.67
CA CYS A 87 8.47 20.65 5.19
C CYS A 87 9.31 21.94 5.15
N GLY A 88 10.42 21.95 4.41
CA GLY A 88 11.42 23.04 4.41
C GLY A 88 12.33 23.08 5.65
N GLY A 89 11.88 22.53 6.79
CA GLY A 89 12.61 22.47 8.06
C GLY A 89 13.74 21.43 8.15
N VAL A 90 14.43 21.12 7.05
CA VAL A 90 15.52 20.14 7.08
C VAL A 90 16.83 20.87 7.38
N ARG A 91 17.45 20.56 8.50
CA ARG A 91 18.74 21.14 8.91
C ARG A 91 19.87 20.62 8.02
N ALA A 92 20.99 21.34 8.03
CA ALA A 92 22.24 20.87 7.43
C ALA A 92 22.57 19.45 7.91
N GLY A 93 23.01 18.58 6.99
CA GLY A 93 23.22 17.15 7.25
C GLY A 93 21.94 16.29 7.25
N GLY A 94 20.78 16.86 6.92
CA GLY A 94 19.52 16.12 6.73
C GLY A 94 18.82 15.74 8.03
N TYR A 95 18.93 16.58 9.06
CA TYR A 95 18.30 16.40 10.37
C TYR A 95 16.98 17.18 10.49
N CYS A 96 16.12 16.80 11.42
CA CYS A 96 14.83 17.46 11.66
C CYS A 96 15.02 18.81 12.37
N GLU A 97 14.21 19.81 12.03
CA GLU A 97 14.19 21.08 12.76
C GLU A 97 13.68 20.98 14.20
N VAL A 98 12.71 20.11 14.47
CA VAL A 98 12.06 20.01 15.79
C VAL A 98 12.89 19.15 16.74
N ILE A 99 13.49 18.08 16.21
CA ILE A 99 14.30 17.13 16.97
C ILE A 99 15.70 17.05 16.31
N PRO A 100 16.67 17.84 16.79
CA PRO A 100 18.00 17.97 16.18
C PRO A 100 18.73 16.64 15.94
N GLU A 101 18.58 15.70 16.87
CA GLU A 101 19.29 14.41 16.88
C GLU A 101 18.67 13.39 15.91
N MET A 102 17.46 13.68 15.39
CA MET A 102 16.72 12.80 14.50
C MET A 102 17.01 13.14 13.05
N ARG A 103 17.40 12.14 12.23
CA ARG A 103 17.42 12.29 10.77
C ARG A 103 16.00 12.54 10.27
N CYS A 104 15.84 13.53 9.41
CA CYS A 104 14.54 13.91 8.88
C CYS A 104 13.90 12.71 8.16
N VAL A 105 12.67 12.38 8.54
CA VAL A 105 11.90 11.25 8.00
C VAL A 105 11.74 11.35 6.49
N TRP A 106 11.57 12.56 5.97
CA TRP A 106 11.46 12.82 4.53
C TRP A 106 12.80 12.73 3.81
N THR A 107 13.90 13.14 4.42
CA THR A 107 15.23 12.88 3.85
C THR A 107 15.47 11.38 3.72
N LEU A 108 15.12 10.60 4.75
CA LEU A 108 15.17 9.14 4.68
C LEU A 108 14.22 8.56 3.63
N ALA A 109 13.02 9.13 3.47
CA ALA A 109 12.05 8.70 2.47
C ALA A 109 12.60 8.87 1.05
N TRP A 110 13.18 10.04 0.74
CA TRP A 110 13.82 10.31 -0.55
C TRP A 110 15.00 9.39 -0.82
N GLU A 111 15.89 9.21 0.17
CA GLU A 111 17.01 8.28 0.06
C GLU A 111 16.55 6.83 -0.15
N GLY A 112 15.47 6.41 0.53
CA GLY A 112 14.89 5.08 0.36
C GLY A 112 14.23 4.90 -1.00
N ALA A 113 13.45 5.88 -1.45
CA ALA A 113 12.76 5.88 -2.73
C ALA A 113 13.76 5.80 -3.89
N ALA A 114 14.87 6.54 -3.81
CA ALA A 114 15.95 6.47 -4.80
C ALA A 114 16.59 5.07 -4.91
N ARG A 115 16.45 4.21 -3.90
CA ARG A 115 16.96 2.82 -3.92
C ARG A 115 15.91 1.83 -4.41
N MET A 116 14.63 2.19 -4.39
CA MET A 116 13.52 1.33 -4.83
C MET A 116 13.47 1.24 -6.35
N ARG A 117 12.90 0.16 -6.87
CA ARG A 117 12.61 0.01 -8.30
C ARG A 117 11.47 0.95 -8.72
N ASN A 118 10.42 1.04 -7.91
CA ASN A 118 9.23 1.86 -8.17
C ASN A 118 9.19 3.07 -7.21
N GLY A 119 10.32 3.74 -7.02
CA GLY A 119 10.45 4.89 -6.10
C GLY A 119 9.68 6.15 -6.50
N GLY A 120 9.10 6.20 -7.70
CA GLY A 120 8.38 7.36 -8.22
C GLY A 120 7.15 7.77 -7.42
N GLY A 121 6.56 6.85 -6.64
CA GLY A 121 5.40 7.13 -5.80
C GLY A 121 5.62 8.21 -4.74
N ILE A 122 6.88 8.60 -4.46
CA ILE A 122 7.19 9.70 -3.55
C ILE A 122 6.76 11.08 -4.08
N HIS A 123 6.58 11.20 -5.41
CA HIS A 123 6.09 12.43 -6.05
C HIS A 123 4.58 12.56 -6.01
N GLU A 124 3.86 11.48 -5.73
CA GLU A 124 2.40 11.49 -5.65
C GLU A 124 1.96 12.13 -4.33
N VAL A 125 1.12 13.16 -4.43
CA VAL A 125 0.55 13.82 -3.25
C VAL A 125 -0.46 12.88 -2.61
N ALA A 126 -0.17 12.42 -1.40
CA ALA A 126 -1.07 11.56 -0.65
C ALA A 126 -2.18 12.39 0.01
N PRO A 127 -3.41 11.86 0.12
CA PRO A 127 -4.48 12.49 0.88
C PRO A 127 -4.09 12.64 2.36
N PRO A 128 -4.76 13.55 3.10
CA PRO A 128 -4.57 13.68 4.54
C PRO A 128 -4.91 12.35 5.24
N VAL A 129 -4.26 12.12 6.37
CA VAL A 129 -4.49 10.90 7.17
C VAL A 129 -5.87 10.95 7.81
N ASP A 130 -6.65 9.91 7.56
CA ASP A 130 -7.93 9.70 8.23
C ASP A 130 -7.70 9.03 9.59
N ARG A 131 -7.95 9.79 10.65
CA ARG A 131 -7.77 9.34 12.04
C ARG A 131 -8.80 8.32 12.49
N SER A 132 -9.95 8.22 11.82
CA SER A 132 -10.95 7.20 12.13
C SER A 132 -10.44 5.77 11.90
N LEU A 133 -9.39 5.63 11.06
CA LEU A 133 -8.78 4.36 10.71
C LEU A 133 -7.61 3.99 11.64
N GLU A 134 -7.29 4.81 12.64
CA GLU A 134 -6.19 4.55 13.55
C GLU A 134 -6.39 3.22 14.29
N GLY A 135 -5.32 2.41 14.35
CA GLY A 135 -5.35 1.07 14.93
C GLY A 135 -5.91 -0.03 14.03
N THR A 136 -6.51 0.30 12.88
CA THR A 136 -7.00 -0.68 11.89
C THR A 136 -5.86 -1.22 11.00
N SER A 137 -6.08 -2.37 10.37
CA SER A 137 -5.12 -3.01 9.47
C SER A 137 -5.10 -2.32 8.11
N SER A 138 -3.94 -1.77 7.76
CA SER A 138 -3.72 -1.29 6.39
C SER A 138 -3.49 -2.43 5.40
N TRP A 139 -3.00 -3.59 5.87
CA TRP A 139 -2.82 -4.77 5.01
C TRP A 139 -4.13 -5.33 4.48
N LEU A 140 -5.15 -5.49 5.32
CA LEU A 140 -6.45 -5.99 4.88
C LEU A 140 -7.15 -5.01 3.92
N ARG A 141 -7.05 -3.71 4.20
CA ARG A 141 -7.59 -2.67 3.32
C ARG A 141 -6.93 -2.71 1.94
N ALA A 142 -5.60 -2.66 1.89
CA ALA A 142 -4.85 -2.73 0.64
C ALA A 142 -5.09 -4.05 -0.11
N SER A 143 -5.20 -5.17 0.60
CA SER A 143 -5.57 -6.47 0.04
C SER A 143 -6.92 -6.43 -0.66
N ARG A 144 -7.94 -5.88 0.01
CA ARG A 144 -9.31 -5.79 -0.51
C ARG A 144 -9.40 -4.89 -1.74
N GLU A 145 -8.72 -3.74 -1.72
CA GLU A 145 -8.63 -2.82 -2.86
C GLU A 145 -7.94 -3.49 -4.06
N LYS A 146 -6.81 -4.17 -3.84
CA LYS A 146 -6.11 -4.89 -4.90
C LYS A 146 -6.92 -6.06 -5.45
N ALA A 147 -7.63 -6.79 -4.60
CA ALA A 147 -8.48 -7.89 -5.04
C ALA A 147 -9.68 -7.39 -5.85
N ALA A 148 -10.29 -6.26 -5.45
CA ALA A 148 -11.34 -5.59 -6.23
C ALA A 148 -10.82 -5.18 -7.61
N ALA A 149 -9.67 -4.49 -7.68
CA ALA A 149 -9.06 -4.10 -8.95
C ALA A 149 -8.72 -5.30 -9.85
N ARG A 150 -8.25 -6.42 -9.27
CA ARG A 150 -8.01 -7.68 -10.02
C ARG A 150 -9.30 -8.28 -10.57
N ARG A 151 -10.39 -8.26 -9.81
CA ARG A 151 -11.71 -8.74 -10.27
C ARG A 151 -12.21 -7.87 -11.43
N GLU A 152 -12.15 -6.54 -11.29
CA GLU A 152 -12.53 -5.59 -12.33
C GLU A 152 -11.71 -5.79 -13.61
N ALA A 153 -10.38 -5.95 -13.50
CA ALA A 153 -9.51 -6.19 -14.65
C ALA A 153 -9.84 -7.53 -15.35
N ARG A 154 -10.12 -8.58 -14.58
CA ARG A 154 -10.54 -9.89 -15.13
C ARG A 154 -11.87 -9.77 -15.88
N GLU A 155 -12.82 -9.03 -15.32
CA GLU A 155 -14.13 -8.81 -15.93
C GLU A 155 -14.06 -7.95 -17.18
N ALA A 156 -13.23 -6.90 -17.17
CA ALA A 156 -12.95 -6.09 -18.35
C ALA A 156 -12.34 -6.92 -19.48
N GLY A 157 -11.41 -7.84 -19.16
CA GLY A 157 -10.83 -8.76 -20.14
C GLY A 157 -11.85 -9.74 -20.72
N ARG A 158 -12.73 -10.31 -19.89
CA ARG A 158 -13.82 -11.21 -20.32
C ARG A 158 -14.82 -10.53 -21.23
N THR A 159 -15.17 -9.29 -20.92
CA THR A 159 -16.17 -8.51 -21.65
C THR A 159 -15.57 -7.68 -22.79
N ALA A 160 -14.26 -7.75 -23.03
CA ALA A 160 -13.57 -6.91 -24.01
C ALA A 160 -14.14 -7.06 -25.43
N LEU A 161 -14.35 -8.30 -25.88
CA LEU A 161 -14.90 -8.56 -27.22
C LEU A 161 -16.36 -8.12 -27.35
N ALA A 162 -17.17 -8.39 -26.31
CA ALA A 162 -18.57 -7.97 -26.26
C ALA A 162 -18.71 -6.44 -26.30
N ARG A 163 -17.82 -5.71 -25.61
CA ARG A 163 -17.77 -4.24 -25.63
C ARG A 163 -17.28 -3.69 -26.97
N ALA A 164 -16.29 -4.34 -27.60
CA ALA A 164 -15.74 -3.90 -28.88
C ALA A 164 -16.70 -4.13 -30.06
N TYR A 165 -17.51 -5.19 -30.01
CA TYR A 165 -18.40 -5.59 -31.11
C TYR A 165 -19.82 -5.90 -30.61
N PRO A 166 -20.64 -4.88 -30.33
CA PRO A 166 -21.99 -5.07 -29.78
C PRO A 166 -22.91 -5.88 -30.71
N GLY A 167 -22.69 -5.84 -32.04
CA GLY A 167 -23.44 -6.60 -33.04
C GLY A 167 -22.95 -8.03 -33.28
N ALA A 168 -21.75 -8.40 -32.78
CA ALA A 168 -21.16 -9.72 -33.07
C ALA A 168 -22.03 -10.87 -32.53
N ARG A 169 -22.80 -10.64 -31.47
CA ARG A 169 -23.71 -11.64 -30.91
C ARG A 169 -24.85 -12.02 -31.87
N ALA A 170 -25.27 -11.10 -32.75
CA ALA A 170 -26.32 -11.34 -33.73
C ALA A 170 -25.80 -12.11 -34.96
N SER A 171 -24.54 -11.87 -35.34
CA SER A 171 -23.92 -12.52 -36.49
C SER A 171 -23.26 -13.86 -36.14
N GLU A 172 -22.71 -13.99 -34.93
CA GLU A 172 -21.86 -15.11 -34.54
C GLU A 172 -21.95 -15.38 -33.03
N PRO A 173 -23.02 -16.07 -32.55
CA PRO A 173 -23.28 -16.26 -31.14
C PRO A 173 -22.23 -17.14 -30.42
N ALA A 174 -21.42 -17.89 -31.16
CA ALA A 174 -20.35 -18.73 -30.61
C ALA A 174 -19.06 -17.95 -30.27
N THR A 175 -18.87 -16.76 -30.85
CA THR A 175 -17.64 -15.97 -30.71
C THR A 175 -17.76 -14.93 -29.59
N ALA A 176 -18.98 -14.55 -29.21
CA ALA A 176 -19.26 -13.62 -28.11
C ALA A 176 -19.44 -14.36 -26.76
N PRO A 177 -18.97 -13.80 -25.62
CA PRO A 177 -19.21 -14.38 -24.30
C PRO A 177 -20.70 -14.69 -24.07
N LEU A 178 -21.01 -15.93 -23.68
CA LEU A 178 -22.37 -16.43 -23.47
C LEU A 178 -22.97 -15.81 -22.20
N ALA A 179 -23.76 -14.75 -22.35
CA ALA A 179 -24.49 -14.05 -21.28
C ALA A 179 -23.60 -13.42 -20.18
N ASP A 180 -24.20 -12.59 -19.32
CA ASP A 180 -23.52 -12.12 -18.12
C ASP A 180 -23.13 -13.33 -17.28
N GLU A 181 -21.82 -13.56 -17.10
CA GLU A 181 -21.38 -14.64 -16.24
C GLU A 181 -21.92 -14.39 -14.82
N PRO A 182 -22.56 -15.39 -14.17
CA PRO A 182 -23.06 -15.20 -12.82
C PRO A 182 -21.92 -14.79 -11.89
N ALA A 183 -22.20 -13.81 -11.01
CA ALA A 183 -21.24 -13.36 -10.03
C ALA A 183 -20.75 -14.54 -9.18
N ARG A 184 -19.45 -14.84 -9.25
CA ARG A 184 -18.80 -15.88 -8.42
C ARG A 184 -18.65 -15.44 -6.97
#